data_AF-A0A497NUK1-F1
#
_entry.id   AF-A0A497NUK1-F1
#
_cell.length_a   1.000
_cell.length_b   1.000
_cell.length_c   1.000
_cell.angle_alpha   90.00
_cell.angle_beta   90.00
_cell.angle_gamma   90.00
#
_symmetry.space_group_name_H-M   'P 1'
#
loop_
_entity.id
_entity.type
_entity.pdbx_description
1 polymer ?
#
loop_
_entity_poly.entity_id
_entity_poly.type
_entity_poly.pdbx_seq_one_letter_code
_entity_poly.pdbx_strand_id
1 'polypeptide(L)'
;MLMGVKKIRIISKHPDPDLLLDLWEMSEYVRTLKIPIHYLTTKRKLSILDRLTARLTYAVRLFCEEVSKTGEIPRSRRDIRQFSGYVAEKTGLSAGFIQQAEDTALWMWRSYKESH
;
A
#
# COMPACT_ATOMS: atom_id res chain seq x y z
N MET A 1 -18.47 -12.01 19.53
CA MET A 1 -17.57 -12.18 18.37
C MET A 1 -17.92 -11.08 17.36
N LEU A 2 -17.08 -10.05 17.19
CA LEU A 2 -17.39 -8.95 16.25
C LEU A 2 -17.06 -9.40 14.82
N MET A 3 -18.10 -9.56 14.00
CA MET A 3 -17.98 -9.90 12.59
C MET A 3 -17.87 -8.60 11.78
N GLY A 4 -16.74 -8.37 11.12
CA GLY A 4 -16.62 -7.29 10.15
C GLY A 4 -17.50 -7.56 8.94
N VAL A 5 -17.93 -6.55 8.19
CA VAL A 5 -18.77 -6.75 7.00
C VAL A 5 -18.08 -6.15 5.77
N LYS A 6 -17.75 -6.97 4.78
CA LYS A 6 -17.33 -6.48 3.46
C LYS A 6 -18.57 -6.15 2.64
N LYS A 7 -18.64 -4.94 2.09
CA LYS A 7 -19.67 -4.56 1.12
C LYS A 7 -19.12 -4.73 -0.29
N ILE A 8 -19.83 -5.47 -1.14
CA ILE A 8 -19.53 -5.56 -2.57
C ILE A 8 -20.73 -5.03 -3.32
N ARG A 9 -20.50 -4.03 -4.17
CA ARG A 9 -21.51 -3.47 -5.06
C ARG A 9 -21.50 -4.29 -6.36
N ILE A 10 -22.64 -4.87 -6.71
CA ILE A 10 -22.85 -5.59 -7.96
C ILE A 10 -23.81 -4.75 -8.79
N ILE A 11 -23.37 -4.41 -9.99
CA ILE A 11 -24.15 -3.67 -10.98
C ILE A 11 -24.52 -4.68 -12.06
N SER A 12 -25.82 -4.97 -12.20
CA SER A 12 -26.34 -5.80 -13.29
C SER A 12 -27.23 -4.95 -14.17
N LYS A 13 -26.99 -4.97 -15.48
CA LYS A 13 -27.88 -4.35 -16.46
C LYS A 13 -28.84 -5.41 -16.98
N HIS A 14 -30.13 -5.18 -16.85
CA HIS A 14 -31.16 -6.05 -17.41
C HIS A 14 -32.00 -5.27 -18.42
N PRO A 15 -32.51 -5.93 -19.47
CA PRO A 15 -33.55 -5.36 -20.30
C PRO A 15 -34.84 -5.29 -19.47
N ASP A 16 -35.49 -4.14 -19.48
CA ASP A 16 -36.76 -3.97 -18.77
C ASP A 16 -37.86 -4.79 -19.45
N PRO A 17 -38.51 -5.74 -18.75
CA PRO A 17 -39.49 -6.63 -19.37
C PRO A 17 -40.83 -5.96 -19.70
N ASP A 18 -41.07 -4.75 -19.18
CA ASP A 18 -42.36 -4.04 -19.28
C ASP A 18 -42.39 -2.93 -20.36
N LEU A 19 -41.30 -2.73 -21.12
CA LEU A 19 -41.24 -1.74 -22.19
C LEU A 19 -41.48 -2.42 -23.55
N LEU A 20 -42.64 -2.12 -24.14
CA LEU A 20 -43.03 -2.52 -25.50
C LEU A 20 -41.91 -2.22 -26.51
N LEU A 21 -41.72 -3.18 -27.43
CA LEU A 21 -40.76 -3.18 -28.54
C LEU A 21 -40.40 -1.76 -29.04
N ASP A 22 -39.11 -1.41 -28.91
CA ASP A 22 -38.32 -0.52 -29.77
C ASP A 22 -37.46 0.56 -29.07
N LEU A 23 -37.42 0.60 -27.74
CA LEU A 23 -36.39 1.36 -27.00
C LEU A 23 -35.76 0.45 -25.94
N TRP A 24 -34.59 -0.11 -26.25
CA TRP A 24 -33.78 -0.87 -25.29
C TRP A 24 -33.12 0.08 -24.28
N GLU A 25 -33.91 0.71 -23.41
CA GLU A 25 -33.34 1.31 -22.20
C GLU A 25 -32.92 0.18 -21.25
N MET A 26 -31.63 0.17 -20.90
CA MET A 26 -31.10 -0.77 -19.93
C MET A 26 -31.27 -0.20 -18.52
N SER A 27 -32.12 -0.80 -17.69
CA SER A 27 -32.17 -0.42 -16.28
C SER A 27 -30.92 -0.93 -15.54
N GLU A 28 -30.34 -0.05 -14.74
CA GLU A 28 -29.20 -0.37 -13.89
C GLU A 28 -29.71 -0.87 -12.53
N TYR A 29 -29.52 -2.16 -12.25
CA TYR A 29 -29.86 -2.74 -10.95
C TYR A 29 -28.62 -2.83 -10.05
N VAL A 30 -28.61 -2.07 -8.96
CA VAL A 30 -27.49 -2.02 -8.01
C VAL A 30 -27.82 -2.82 -6.74
N ARG A 31 -27.18 -3.99 -6.57
CA ARG A 31 -27.23 -4.76 -5.31
C ARG A 31 -25.98 -4.55 -4.49
N THR A 32 -26.13 -4.51 -3.16
CA THR A 32 -24.99 -4.54 -2.25
C THR A 32 -25.02 -5.81 -1.41
N LEU A 33 -24.05 -6.70 -1.62
CA LEU A 33 -23.85 -7.87 -0.79
C LEU A 33 -23.03 -7.52 0.45
N LYS A 34 -23.52 -7.91 1.62
CA LYS A 34 -22.82 -7.79 2.91
C LYS A 34 -22.26 -9.17 3.29
N ILE A 35 -20.95 -9.36 3.15
CA ILE A 35 -20.29 -10.64 3.47
C ILE A 35 -19.67 -10.54 4.86
N PRO A 36 -20.05 -11.41 5.82
CA PRO A 36 -19.44 -11.44 7.14
C PRO A 36 -17.98 -11.91 7.03
N ILE A 37 -17.07 -11.17 7.64
CA ILE A 37 -15.65 -11.50 7.75
C ILE A 37 -15.39 -12.01 9.15
N HIS A 38 -14.84 -13.21 9.22
CA HIS A 38 -14.46 -13.82 10.49
C HIS A 38 -13.29 -13.06 11.16
N TYR A 39 -13.36 -12.90 12.49
CA TYR A 39 -12.36 -12.17 13.28
C TYR A 39 -10.93 -12.67 13.04
N LEU A 40 -10.73 -13.99 12.92
CA LEU A 40 -9.40 -14.57 12.68
C LEU A 40 -8.80 -14.13 11.34
N THR A 41 -9.62 -13.91 10.31
CA THR A 41 -9.17 -13.39 9.02
C THR A 41 -8.63 -11.97 9.17
N THR A 42 -9.33 -11.14 9.94
CA THR A 42 -8.90 -9.77 10.25
C THR A 42 -7.60 -9.78 11.05
N LYS A 43 -7.53 -10.57 12.13
CA LYS A 43 -6.34 -10.69 12.98
C LYS A 43 -5.11 -11.16 12.19
N ARG A 44 -5.28 -12.13 11.28
CA ARG A 44 -4.19 -12.60 10.41
C ARG A 44 -3.71 -11.50 9.47
N LYS A 45 -4.62 -10.77 8.84
CA LYS A 45 -4.26 -9.65 7.93
C LYS A 45 -3.53 -8.53 8.67
N LEU A 46 -3.99 -8.18 9.88
CA LEU A 46 -3.33 -7.20 10.73
C LEU A 46 -1.91 -7.66 11.08
N SER A 47 -1.73 -8.91 11.53
CA SER A 47 -0.39 -9.43 11.86
C SER A 47 0.58 -9.43 10.66
N ILE A 48 0.09 -9.71 9.46
CA ILE A 48 0.90 -9.61 8.23
C ILE A 48 1.30 -8.15 7.97
N LEU A 49 0.33 -7.23 8.10
CA LEU A 49 0.57 -5.81 7.90
C LEU A 49 1.57 -5.27 8.93
N ASP A 50 1.43 -5.62 10.22
CA ASP A 50 2.33 -5.18 11.28
C ASP A 50 3.78 -5.61 11.00
N ARG A 51 3.98 -6.86 10.57
CA ARG A 51 5.32 -7.36 10.19
C ARG A 51 5.88 -6.64 8.97
N LEU A 52 5.04 -6.37 7.97
CA LEU A 52 5.45 -5.64 6.78
C LEU A 52 5.84 -4.20 7.13
N THR A 53 5.01 -3.51 7.90
CA THR A 53 5.25 -2.13 8.35
C THR A 53 6.51 -2.05 9.20
N ALA A 54 6.72 -2.96 10.15
CA ALA A 54 7.94 -2.98 10.96
C ALA A 54 9.21 -3.13 10.10
N ARG A 55 9.18 -4.02 9.09
CA ARG A 55 10.31 -4.21 8.16
C ARG A 55 10.53 -2.98 7.28
N LEU A 56 9.46 -2.32 6.85
CA LEU A 56 9.54 -1.10 6.05
C LEU A 56 10.12 0.07 6.85
N THR A 57 9.67 0.26 8.10
CA THR A 57 10.27 1.23 9.03
C THR A 57 11.73 0.94 9.28
N TYR A 58 12.09 -0.33 9.47
CA TYR A 58 13.48 -0.74 9.61
C TYR A 58 14.31 -0.45 8.35
N ALA A 59 13.76 -0.69 7.15
CA ALA A 59 14.43 -0.36 5.88
C ALA A 59 14.71 1.15 5.75
N VAL A 60 13.72 2.00 6.06
CA VAL A 60 13.90 3.46 6.03
C VAL A 60 15.01 3.90 6.99
N ARG A 61 15.01 3.34 8.20
CA ARG A 61 16.06 3.61 9.19
C ARG A 61 17.45 3.21 8.66
N LEU A 62 17.59 2.04 8.05
CA LEU A 62 18.88 1.60 7.48
C LEU A 62 19.36 2.55 6.39
N PHE A 63 18.48 3.00 5.49
CA PHE A 63 18.84 4.01 4.49
C PHE A 63 19.33 5.31 5.14
N CYS A 64 18.65 5.79 6.18
CA CYS A 64 19.10 6.97 6.91
C CYS A 64 20.47 6.76 7.57
N GLU A 65 20.70 5.61 8.22
CA GLU A 65 21.97 5.27 8.87
C GLU A 65 23.13 5.19 7.87
N GLU A 66 22.96 4.52 6.72
CA GLU A 66 24.02 4.42 5.71
C GLU A 66 24.36 5.78 5.08
N VAL A 67 23.34 6.60 4.83
CA VAL A 67 23.54 7.98 4.38
C VAL A 67 24.31 8.79 5.42
N SER A 68 23.92 8.72 6.70
CA SER A 68 24.59 9.43 7.79
C SER A 68 26.08 9.06 7.90
N LYS A 69 26.45 7.79 7.66
CA LYS A 69 27.85 7.35 7.70
C LYS A 69 28.71 8.00 6.63
N THR A 70 28.12 8.29 5.46
CA THR A 70 28.82 8.97 4.37
C THR A 70 29.14 10.44 4.73
N GLY A 71 28.40 11.03 5.67
CA GLY A 71 28.53 12.44 6.05
C GLY A 71 28.02 13.43 4.99
N GLU A 72 27.56 12.92 3.84
CA GLU A 72 27.02 13.70 2.73
C GLU A 72 25.48 13.67 2.73
N ILE A 73 24.88 14.82 2.44
CA ILE A 73 23.42 14.91 2.29
C ILE A 73 23.05 14.35 0.91
N PRO A 74 22.15 13.35 0.83
CA PRO A 74 21.76 12.75 -0.43
C PRO A 74 20.94 13.77 -1.22
N ARG A 75 21.42 14.15 -2.40
CA ARG A 75 20.75 15.12 -3.28
C ARG A 75 19.84 14.41 -4.26
N SER A 76 20.24 13.22 -4.69
CA SER A 76 19.59 12.45 -5.74
C SER A 76 19.20 11.04 -5.27
N ARG A 77 18.26 10.42 -5.98
CA ARG A 77 17.93 8.99 -5.78
C ARG A 77 19.14 8.08 -5.99
N ARG A 78 20.12 8.47 -6.81
CA ARG A 78 21.31 7.64 -7.09
C ARG A 78 22.17 7.45 -5.83
N ASP A 79 22.25 8.51 -5.02
CA ASP A 79 23.08 8.56 -3.81
C ASP A 79 22.57 7.59 -2.74
N ILE A 80 21.26 7.32 -2.72
CA ILE A 80 20.63 6.37 -1.79
C ILE A 80 20.56 4.97 -2.41
N ARG A 81 20.31 4.88 -3.72
CA ARG A 81 20.12 3.60 -4.43
C ARG A 81 21.33 2.67 -4.38
N GLN A 82 22.53 3.19 -4.13
CA GLN A 82 23.71 2.35 -3.90
C GLN A 82 23.55 1.41 -2.69
N PHE A 83 22.71 1.77 -1.72
CA PHE A 83 22.47 0.95 -0.52
C PHE A 83 21.33 -0.06 -0.68
N SER A 84 20.59 -0.04 -1.80
CA SER A 84 19.38 -0.85 -1.99
C SER A 84 19.66 -2.35 -1.89
N GLY A 85 20.80 -2.83 -2.39
CA GLY A 85 21.18 -4.24 -2.28
C GLY A 85 21.36 -4.68 -0.83
N TYR A 86 22.09 -3.87 -0.04
CA TYR A 86 22.32 -4.11 1.38
C TYR A 86 21.01 -4.09 2.18
N VAL A 87 20.15 -3.10 1.95
CA VAL A 87 18.87 -2.97 2.67
C VAL A 87 17.91 -4.10 2.27
N ALA A 88 17.88 -4.50 1.00
CA ALA A 88 17.08 -5.63 0.52
C ALA A 88 17.49 -6.94 1.19
N GLU A 89 18.80 -7.21 1.31
CA GLU A 89 19.32 -8.40 1.97
C GLU A 89 18.95 -8.43 3.46
N LYS A 90 19.13 -7.32 4.18
CA LYS A 90 18.84 -7.22 5.62
C LYS A 90 17.36 -7.31 5.95
N THR A 91 16.51 -6.71 5.12
CA THR A 91 15.08 -6.62 5.40
C THR A 91 14.26 -7.70 4.72
N GLY A 92 14.78 -8.36 3.68
CA GLY A 92 14.11 -9.35 2.83
C GLY A 92 12.93 -8.79 2.03
N LEU A 93 12.83 -7.47 1.89
CA LEU A 93 11.72 -6.80 1.21
C LEU A 93 11.86 -6.92 -0.31
N SER A 94 10.73 -6.87 -1.03
CA SER A 94 10.75 -6.84 -2.49
C SER A 94 11.21 -5.48 -3.02
N ALA A 95 11.64 -5.45 -4.28
CA ALA A 95 12.14 -4.24 -4.94
C ALA A 95 11.19 -3.04 -4.83
N GLY A 96 9.87 -3.27 -4.92
CA GLY A 96 8.87 -2.19 -4.79
C GLY A 96 8.87 -1.54 -3.40
N PHE A 97 8.98 -2.34 -2.33
CA PHE A 97 9.06 -1.81 -0.96
C PHE A 97 10.40 -1.15 -0.67
N ILE A 98 11.47 -1.65 -1.27
CA ILE A 98 12.79 -1.03 -1.17
C ILE A 98 12.79 0.35 -1.83
N GLN A 99 12.26 0.47 -3.04
CA GLN A 99 12.12 1.77 -3.72
C GLN A 99 11.24 2.74 -2.93
N GLN A 100 10.16 2.25 -2.32
CA GLN A 100 9.34 3.07 -1.42
C GLN A 100 10.12 3.57 -0.19
N ALA A 101 10.94 2.71 0.41
CA ALA A 101 11.77 3.08 1.54
C ALA A 101 12.88 4.08 1.15
N GLU A 102 13.49 3.94 -0.04
CA GLU A 102 14.44 4.90 -0.61
C GLU A 102 13.82 6.30 -0.74
N ASP A 103 12.64 6.37 -1.35
CA ASP A 103 11.91 7.62 -1.57
C ASP A 103 11.54 8.30 -0.25
N THR A 104 11.13 7.49 0.74
CA THR A 104 10.79 7.97 2.08
C THR A 104 12.03 8.52 2.79
N ALA A 105 13.14 7.80 2.76
CA ALA A 105 14.39 8.25 3.37
C ALA A 105 14.92 9.53 2.71
N LEU A 106 14.86 9.63 1.38
CA LEU A 106 15.24 10.85 0.64
C LEU A 106 14.38 12.05 1.04
N TRP A 107 13.07 11.83 1.16
CA TRP A 107 12.13 12.87 1.58
C TRP A 107 12.42 13.34 3.02
N MET A 108 12.67 12.40 3.95
CA MET A 108 13.03 12.72 5.34
C MET A 108 14.30 13.57 5.41
N TRP A 109 15.34 13.22 4.64
CA TRP A 109 16.57 14.00 4.59
C TRP A 109 16.39 15.41 4.03
N ARG A 110 15.56 15.56 2.99
CA ARG A 110 15.23 16.87 2.42
C ARG A 110 14.48 17.74 3.43
N SER A 111 13.47 17.17 4.09
CA SER A 111 12.71 17.87 5.12
C SER A 111 13.57 18.28 6.32
N TYR A 112 14.52 17.42 6.73
CA TYR A 112 15.47 17.75 7.79
C TYR A 112 16.33 18.99 7.45
N LYS A 113 16.83 19.06 6.21
CA LYS A 113 17.61 20.20 5.68
C LYS A 113 16.79 21.48 5.53
N GLU A 114 15.50 21.37 5.20
CA GLU A 114 14.64 22.56 5.13
C GLU A 114 14.38 23.15 6.52
N SER A 115 14.45 22.31 7.56
CA SER A 115 14.16 22.72 8.94
C SER A 115 15.40 23.14 9.75
N HIS A 116 16.62 22.82 9.30
CA HIS A 116 17.90 23.11 9.97
C HIS A 116 18.95 23.59 8.96
#